data_AF-A0A068R7T4-F1
#
_entry.id   AF-A0A068R7T4-F1
#
_cell.length_a   1.000
_cell.length_b   1.000
_cell.length_c   1.000
_cell.angle_alpha   90.00
_cell.angle_beta   90.00
_cell.angle_gamma   90.00
#
_symmetry.space_group_name_H-M   'P 1'
#
loop_
_entity.id
_entity.type
_entity.pdbx_description
1 polymer ?
#
loop_
_entity_poly.entity_id
_entity_poly.type
_entity_poly.pdbx_seq_one_letter_code
_entity_poly.pdbx_strand_id
1 'polypeptide(L)' 'MQVSRRQFFKICAGGMAGTTAAALGFAPTAAMAQTRHYKLLRARETRNTCTYCSVGCGLLMYSHR' A
#
# COMPACT_ATOMS: atom_id res chain seq x y z
N MET A 1 -32.84 -7.41 31.58
CA MET A 1 -31.80 -6.42 31.23
C MET A 1 -32.33 -5.02 31.56
N GLN A 2 -31.88 -4.39 32.64
CA GLN A 2 -32.38 -3.07 33.06
C GLN A 2 -31.58 -1.98 32.33
N VAL A 3 -31.88 -1.76 31.04
CA VAL A 3 -31.22 -0.73 30.24
C VAL A 3 -32.14 0.49 30.23
N SER A 4 -31.71 1.59 30.84
CA SER A 4 -32.47 2.85 30.76
C SER A 4 -32.46 3.38 29.32
N ARG A 5 -33.52 4.11 28.91
CA ARG A 5 -33.60 4.71 27.56
C ARG A 5 -32.33 5.48 27.18
N ARG A 6 -31.73 6.18 28.14
CA ARG A 6 -30.48 6.93 27.96
C ARG A 6 -29.27 6.03 27.67
N GLN A 7 -29.20 4.87 28.32
CA GLN A 7 -28.12 3.91 28.12
C GLN A 7 -28.24 3.19 26.77
N PHE A 8 -29.46 2.92 26.32
CA PHE A 8 -29.72 2.41 24.96
C PHE A 8 -29.18 3.36 23.88
N PHE A 9 -29.47 4.66 23.97
CA PHE A 9 -28.96 5.64 23.01
C PHE A 9 -27.43 5.74 22.99
N LYS A 10 -26.76 5.62 24.14
CA LYS A 10 -25.28 5.61 24.20
C LYS A 10 -24.67 4.41 23.49
N ILE A 11 -25.26 3.23 23.65
CA ILE A 11 -24.78 2.00 23.00
C ILE A 11 -24.97 2.09 21.48
N CYS A 12 -26.15 2.54 21.02
CA CYS A 12 -26.40 2.73 19.59
C CYS A 12 -25.47 3.78 18.98
N ALA A 13 -25.25 4.92 19.65
CA ALA A 13 -24.34 5.95 19.17
C ALA A 13 -22.89 5.45 19.10
N GLY A 14 -22.41 4.74 20.12
CA GLY A 14 -21.08 4.13 20.10
C GLY A 14 -20.92 3.06 19.02
N GLY A 15 -21.95 2.23 18.80
CA GLY A 15 -21.97 1.23 17.74
C GLY A 15 -21.92 1.85 16.35
N MET A 16 -22.73 2.88 16.08
CA MET A 16 -22.70 3.60 14.80
C MET A 16 -21.38 4.32 14.56
N ALA A 17 -20.80 4.95 15.60
CA ALA A 17 -19.48 5.58 15.49
C ALA A 17 -18.37 4.56 15.23
N GLY A 18 -18.43 3.38 15.85
CA GLY A 18 -17.47 2.30 15.63
C GLY A 18 -17.55 1.72 14.21
N THR A 19 -18.76 1.47 13.70
CA THR A 19 -18.94 0.92 12.34
C THR A 19 -18.57 1.94 11.26
N THR A 20 -18.90 3.22 11.45
CA THR A 20 -18.47 4.28 10.54
C THR A 20 -16.96 4.47 10.55
N ALA A 21 -16.31 4.44 11.72
CA ALA A 21 -14.85 4.49 11.80
C ALA A 21 -14.19 3.31 11.07
N ALA A 22 -14.70 2.08 11.26
CA ALA A 22 -14.20 0.91 10.54
C ALA A 22 -14.41 1.01 9.03
N ALA A 23 -15.60 1.45 8.59
CA ALA A 23 -15.92 1.64 7.17
C ALA A 23 -15.08 2.74 6.50
N LEU A 24 -14.73 3.80 7.25
CA LEU A 24 -13.85 4.89 6.80
C LEU A 24 -12.36 4.50 6.82
N GLY A 25 -12.01 3.27 7.20
CA GLY A 25 -10.64 2.78 7.16
C GLY A 25 -9.81 3.04 8.42
N PHE A 26 -10.44 3.41 9.54
CA PHE A 26 -9.76 3.51 10.85
C PHE A 26 -9.55 2.15 11.54
N ALA A 27 -9.99 1.06 10.91
CA ALA A 27 -9.62 -0.30 11.28
C ALA A 27 -8.59 -0.83 10.27
N PRO A 28 -7.30 -0.47 10.40
CA PRO A 28 -6.29 -0.90 9.45
C PRO A 28 -6.20 -2.42 9.46
N THR A 29 -6.38 -3.04 8.29
CA THR A 29 -5.98 -4.43 8.08
C THR A 29 -4.46 -4.53 8.18
N ALA A 30 -3.93 -5.70 8.54
CA ALA A 30 -2.48 -5.92 8.54
C ALA A 30 -1.91 -5.47 7.19
N ALA A 31 -1.11 -4.41 7.20
CA ALA A 31 -0.51 -3.87 5.99
C ALA A 31 0.41 -4.97 5.44
N MET A 32 0.00 -5.58 4.33
CA MET A 32 0.81 -6.53 3.56
C MET A 32 1.95 -5.75 2.91
N ALA A 33 2.93 -5.30 3.70
CA ALA A 33 4.18 -4.76 3.22
C ALA A 33 5.10 -5.89 2.71
N GLN A 34 4.55 -6.81 1.92
CA GLN A 34 5.36 -7.80 1.22
C GLN A 34 6.16 -7.07 0.15
N THR A 35 7.49 -7.23 0.21
CA THR A 35 8.38 -6.76 -0.85
C THR A 35 7.96 -7.43 -2.15
N ARG A 36 7.61 -6.64 -3.17
CA ARG A 36 7.35 -7.20 -4.50
C ARG A 36 8.59 -7.96 -4.98
N HIS A 37 8.38 -9.06 -5.70
CA HIS A 37 9.48 -9.75 -6.38
C HIS A 37 10.25 -8.77 -7.27
N TYR A 38 11.57 -8.95 -7.33
CA TYR A 38 12.44 -8.05 -8.09
C TYR A 38 12.04 -8.04 -9.58
N LYS A 39 11.66 -6.86 -10.08
CA LYS A 39 11.02 -6.72 -11.40
C LYS A 39 11.90 -7.17 -12.59
N LEU A 40 13.22 -7.21 -12.40
CA LEU A 40 14.18 -7.47 -13.48
C LEU A 40 14.62 -8.94 -13.58
N LEU A 41 14.09 -9.84 -12.74
CA LEU A 41 14.50 -11.26 -12.71
C LEU A 41 14.39 -11.98 -14.07
N ARG A 42 13.53 -11.49 -14.98
CA ARG A 42 13.31 -12.09 -16.30
C ARG A 42 13.52 -11.10 -17.45
N ALA A 43 14.09 -9.93 -17.19
CA ALA A 43 14.37 -8.94 -18.22
C ALA A 43 15.67 -9.28 -18.96
N ARG A 44 15.80 -8.88 -20.23
CA ARG A 44 17.05 -9.01 -20.98
C ARG A 44 17.94 -7.80 -20.68
N GLU A 45 19.14 -8.05 -20.16
CA GLU A 45 20.14 -7.01 -19.86
C GLU A 45 20.99 -6.69 -21.10
N THR A 46 21.16 -5.40 -21.41
CA THR A 46 22.02 -4.89 -22.49
C THR A 46 22.91 -3.78 -21.97
N ARG A 47 24.22 -3.84 -22.24
CA ARG A 47 25.17 -2.80 -21.85
C ARG A 47 25.21 -1.68 -22.88
N ASN A 48 25.20 -0.43 -22.42
CA ASN A 48 25.32 0.75 -23.27
C ASN A 48 26.03 1.89 -22.53
N THR A 49 26.36 2.97 -23.22
CA THR A 49 26.98 4.17 -22.66
C THR A 49 25.97 5.32 -22.67
N CYS A 50 25.95 6.12 -21.61
CA CYS A 50 25.10 7.30 -21.49
C CYS A 50 25.36 8.29 -22.64
N THR A 51 24.30 8.68 -23.35
CA THR A 51 24.38 9.49 -24.58
C THR A 51 24.34 11.01 -24.32
N TYR A 52 24.52 11.45 -23.08
CA TYR A 52 24.37 12.86 -22.73
C TYR A 52 25.69 13.62 -22.71
N CYS A 53 26.58 13.30 -21.79
CA CYS A 53 27.84 14.02 -21.61
C CYS A 53 29.05 13.16 -22.00
N SER A 54 30.19 13.82 -22.20
CA SER A 54 31.48 13.19 -22.55
C SER A 54 32.06 12.32 -21.44
N VAL A 55 31.46 12.28 -20.25
CA VAL A 55 31.85 11.38 -19.15
C VAL A 55 31.65 9.91 -19.56
N GLY A 56 30.60 9.62 -20.34
CA GLY A 56 30.37 8.26 -20.86
C GLY A 56 30.06 7.21 -19.77
N CYS A 57 29.15 7.51 -18.84
CA CYS A 57 28.76 6.54 -17.80
C CYS A 57 28.21 5.25 -18.42
N GLY A 58 28.62 4.09 -17.90
CA GLY A 58 28.05 2.80 -18.29
C GLY A 58 26.61 2.63 -17.81
N LEU A 59 25.76 2.06 -18.66
CA LEU A 59 24.35 1.79 -18.42
C LEU A 59 24.06 0.29 -18.58
N LEU A 60 23.21 -0.23 -17.69
CA LEU A 60 22.56 -1.53 -17.83
C LEU A 60 21.09 -1.30 -18.19
N MET A 61 20.75 -1.51 -19.46
CA MET A 61 19.39 -1.36 -19.96
C MET A 61 18.66 -2.71 -19.87
N TYR A 62 17.41 -2.67 -19.40
CA TYR A 62 16.56 -3.85 -19.25
C TYR A 62 15.35 -3.74 -20.17
N SER A 63 15.17 -4.70 -21.08
CA SER A 63 14.00 -4.77 -21.95
C SER A 63 13.11 -5.96 -21.58
N HIS A 64 11.81 -5.86 -21.89
CA HIS A 64 10.96 -7.04 -21.94
C HIS A 64 11.47 -7.98 -23.04
N ARG A 65 11.30 -9.29 -22.80
CA ARG A 65 11.69 -10.34 -23.75
C ARG A 65 10.62 -10.52 -24.81
#